data_AF-A0A0R0FP03-F1
#
_entry.id   AF-A0A0R0FP03-F1
#
_cell.length_a   1.000
_cell.length_b   1.000
_cell.length_c   1.000
_cell.angle_alpha   90.00
_cell.angle_beta   90.00
_cell.angle_gamma   90.00
#
_symmetry.space_group_name_H-M   'P 1'
#
loop_
_entity.id
_entity.type
_entity.pdbx_description
1 polymer ?
#
loop_
_entity_poly.entity_id
_entity_poly.type
_entity_poly.pdbx_seq_one_letter_code
_entity_poly.pdbx_strand_id
1 'polypeptide(L)'
;MTCSITIIGPTDNPFAGHVFLVSIHFPPDYPFKPPKVSFRTKVFHPNINSNGSIYLDILKEQWSVTLTISKIAHMYKIKRAKYEATARSWTEKYVVG
;
A
#
# COMPACT_ATOMS: atom_id res chain seq x y z
N MET A 1 7.08 15.03 -9.21
CA MET A 1 8.29 14.35 -8.68
C MET A 1 7.96 12.88 -8.43
N THR A 2 8.89 11.94 -8.64
CA THR A 2 8.64 10.51 -8.38
C THR A 2 9.72 9.95 -7.47
N CYS A 3 9.33 9.29 -6.40
CA CYS A 3 10.20 8.56 -5.49
C CYS A 3 9.96 7.05 -5.62
N SER A 4 11.00 6.25 -5.44
CA SER A 4 10.91 4.79 -5.35
C SER A 4 11.31 4.38 -3.94
N ILE A 5 10.51 3.55 -3.30
CA ILE A 5 10.78 2.97 -2.00
C ILE A 5 10.77 1.45 -2.11
N THR A 6 11.52 0.79 -1.23
CA THR A 6 11.60 -0.65 -1.15
C THR A 6 11.00 -1.09 0.17
N ILE A 7 9.97 -1.94 0.13
CA ILE A 7 9.34 -2.53 1.30
C ILE A 7 9.71 -4.01 1.33
N ILE A 8 10.29 -4.47 2.43
CA ILE A 8 10.59 -5.88 2.63
C ILE A 8 9.34 -6.52 3.26
N GLY A 9 8.87 -7.61 2.65
CA GLY A 9 7.76 -8.41 3.18
C GLY A 9 8.10 -8.94 4.58
N PRO A 10 7.12 -9.01 5.49
CA PRO A 10 7.36 -9.52 6.84
C PRO A 10 7.74 -11.00 6.81
N THR A 11 8.62 -11.43 7.71
CA THR A 11 9.15 -12.80 7.77
C THR A 11 8.12 -13.85 8.22
N ASP A 12 6.97 -13.43 8.72
CA ASP A 12 5.94 -14.28 9.35
C ASP A 12 4.81 -14.71 8.38
N ASN A 13 4.96 -14.45 7.08
CA ASN A 13 3.92 -14.76 6.10
C ASN A 13 4.56 -15.28 4.79
N PRO A 14 3.78 -15.80 3.81
CA PRO A 14 4.36 -16.33 2.58
C PRO A 14 5.07 -15.28 1.71
N PHE A 15 4.99 -13.99 2.07
CA PHE A 15 5.76 -12.92 1.46
C PHE A 15 7.10 -12.65 2.18
N ALA A 16 7.50 -13.49 3.14
CA ALA A 16 8.78 -13.44 3.81
C ALA A 16 9.94 -13.41 2.79
N GLY A 17 10.80 -12.40 2.88
CA GLY A 17 11.92 -12.21 1.96
C GLY A 17 11.55 -11.61 0.60
N HIS A 18 10.26 -11.43 0.28
CA HIS A 18 9.87 -10.73 -0.94
C HIS A 18 10.13 -9.22 -0.80
N VAL A 19 10.71 -8.66 -1.87
CA VAL A 19 11.00 -7.24 -1.97
C VAL A 19 9.92 -6.57 -2.82
N PHE A 20 9.16 -5.69 -2.21
CA PHE A 20 8.12 -4.90 -2.85
C PHE A 20 8.64 -3.52 -3.21
N LEU A 21 8.80 -3.28 -4.50
CA LEU A 21 9.12 -1.97 -5.02
C LEU A 21 7.84 -1.14 -5.11
N VAL A 22 7.82 0.01 -4.47
CA VAL A 22 6.70 0.94 -4.49
C VAL A 22 7.15 2.27 -5.06
N SER A 23 6.41 2.79 -6.02
CA SER A 23 6.62 4.10 -6.61
C SER A 23 5.59 5.09 -6.07
N ILE A 24 6.06 6.25 -5.64
CA ILE A 24 5.25 7.35 -5.12
C ILE A 24 5.43 8.53 -6.07
N HIS A 25 4.33 8.94 -6.70
CA HIS A 25 4.30 10.10 -7.58
C HIS A 25 3.60 11.26 -6.89
N PHE A 26 4.34 12.37 -6.72
CA PHE A 26 3.83 13.60 -6.15
C PHE A 26 3.28 14.50 -7.26
N PRO A 27 2.00 14.90 -7.19
CA PRO A 27 1.45 15.91 -8.08
C PRO A 27 2.07 17.29 -7.80
N PRO A 28 2.02 18.22 -8.77
CA PRO A 28 2.49 19.59 -8.57
C PRO A 28 1.74 20.32 -7.44
N ASP A 29 0.45 20.00 -7.26
CA ASP A 29 -0.41 20.60 -6.22
C ASP A 29 -0.25 19.92 -4.84
N TYR A 30 0.81 19.15 -4.60
CA TYR A 30 1.06 18.56 -3.29
C TYR A 30 1.38 19.66 -2.26
N PRO A 31 0.84 19.63 -1.03
CA PRO A 31 0.06 18.56 -0.40
C PRO A 31 -1.46 18.64 -0.59
N PHE A 32 -2.00 19.61 -1.35
CA PHE A 32 -3.45 19.74 -1.56
C PHE A 32 -4.05 18.54 -2.30
N LYS A 33 -3.28 17.92 -3.22
CA LYS A 33 -3.63 16.64 -3.83
C LYS A 33 -2.78 15.49 -3.27
N PRO A 34 -3.36 14.31 -3.01
CA PRO A 34 -2.63 13.17 -2.49
C PRO A 34 -1.60 12.65 -3.50
N PRO A 35 -0.47 12.06 -3.02
CA PRO A 35 0.46 11.37 -3.88
C PRO A 35 -0.16 10.07 -4.40
N LYS A 36 0.15 9.71 -5.65
CA LYS A 36 -0.23 8.41 -6.21
C LYS A 36 0.80 7.37 -5.79
N VAL A 37 0.36 6.30 -5.14
CA VAL A 37 1.23 5.20 -4.71
C VAL A 37 0.88 3.94 -5.50
N SER A 38 1.90 3.34 -6.13
CA SER A 38 1.76 2.13 -6.94
C SER A 38 2.90 1.15 -6.68
N PHE A 39 2.58 -0.10 -6.42
CA PHE A 39 3.55 -1.20 -6.43
C PHE A 39 4.02 -1.48 -7.86
N ARG A 40 5.34 -1.52 -8.06
CA ARG A 40 5.97 -2.03 -9.29
C ARG A 40 6.11 -3.54 -9.25
N THR A 41 6.31 -4.12 -8.07
CA THR A 41 6.24 -5.57 -7.88
C THR A 41 4.79 -6.03 -8.04
N LYS A 42 4.55 -7.13 -8.76
CA LYS A 42 3.21 -7.74 -8.80
C LYS A 42 2.86 -8.23 -7.39
N VAL A 43 1.87 -7.59 -6.77
CA VAL A 43 1.36 -7.97 -5.45
C VAL A 43 -0.10 -8.34 -5.60
N PHE A 44 -0.45 -9.56 -5.22
CA PHE A 44 -1.85 -9.97 -5.07
C PHE A 44 -2.29 -9.59 -3.65
N HIS A 45 -2.94 -8.44 -3.53
CA HIS A 45 -3.49 -7.95 -2.26
C HIS A 45 -4.81 -7.22 -2.52
N PRO A 46 -5.82 -7.32 -1.65
CA PRO A 46 -7.17 -6.78 -1.91
C PRO A 46 -7.19 -5.27 -2.16
N ASN A 47 -6.28 -4.56 -1.49
CA ASN A 47 -6.15 -3.11 -1.62
C ASN A 47 -5.22 -2.70 -2.77
N ILE A 48 -4.78 -3.61 -3.64
CA ILE A 48 -3.87 -3.34 -4.76
C ILE A 48 -4.53 -3.86 -6.03
N ASN A 49 -4.78 -2.98 -7.00
CA ASN A 49 -5.33 -3.40 -8.28
C ASN A 49 -4.29 -4.14 -9.15
N SER A 50 -4.73 -4.75 -10.25
CA SER A 50 -3.84 -5.43 -11.22
C SER A 50 -2.73 -4.54 -11.79
N ASN A 51 -2.93 -3.21 -11.77
CA ASN A 51 -1.94 -2.21 -12.17
C ASN A 51 -0.99 -1.80 -11.03
N GLY A 52 -1.07 -2.44 -9.86
CA GLY A 52 -0.26 -2.13 -8.68
C GLY A 52 -0.69 -0.89 -7.89
N SER A 53 -1.74 -0.18 -8.31
CA SER A 53 -2.23 1.01 -7.60
C SER A 53 -2.90 0.62 -6.30
N ILE A 54 -2.54 1.32 -5.22
CA ILE A 54 -3.10 1.04 -3.90
C ILE A 54 -4.42 1.81 -3.72
N TYR A 55 -5.48 1.09 -3.40
CA TYR A 55 -6.69 1.65 -2.81
C TYR A 55 -6.52 1.72 -1.29
N LEU A 56 -5.83 2.77 -0.83
CA LEU A 56 -5.89 3.19 0.56
C LEU A 56 -6.88 4.34 0.65
N ASP A 57 -7.92 4.20 1.45
CA ASP A 57 -8.94 5.24 1.69
C ASP A 57 -8.28 6.56 2.17
N ILE A 58 -7.14 6.44 2.85
CA ILE A 58 -6.27 7.53 3.34
C ILE A 58 -5.63 8.34 2.20
N LEU A 59 -5.41 7.74 1.04
CA LEU A 59 -4.88 8.42 -0.15
C LEU A 59 -6.00 9.00 -1.04
N LYS A 60 -7.27 8.81 -0.67
CA LYS A 60 -8.44 9.33 -1.39
C LYS A 60 -9.28 10.23 -0.49
N GLU A 61 -10.28 9.66 0.17
CA GLU A 61 -11.31 10.39 0.91
C GLU A 61 -10.81 10.91 2.25
N GLN A 62 -9.93 10.17 2.92
CA GLN A 62 -9.36 10.59 4.21
C GLN A 62 -8.02 11.34 4.05
N TRP A 63 -7.66 11.76 2.83
CA TRP A 63 -6.46 12.58 2.64
C TRP A 63 -6.63 13.93 3.33
N SER A 64 -5.67 14.29 4.16
CA SER A 64 -5.57 15.61 4.77
C SER A 64 -4.18 16.15 4.47
N VAL A 65 -4.07 17.45 4.20
CA VAL A 65 -2.78 18.13 4.01
C VAL A 65 -1.83 17.96 5.20
N THR A 66 -2.37 17.62 6.37
CA THR A 66 -1.60 17.31 7.58
C THR A 66 -1.01 15.89 7.58
N LEU A 67 -1.45 15.02 6.68
CA LEU A 67 -0.93 13.66 6.49
C LEU A 67 0.31 13.71 5.61
N THR A 68 1.46 13.58 6.23
CA THR A 68 2.72 13.37 5.49
C THR A 68 2.87 11.90 5.11
N ILE A 69 3.76 11.59 4.16
CA ILE A 69 4.13 10.20 3.85
C ILE A 69 4.58 9.43 5.09
N SER A 70 5.24 10.11 6.03
CA SER A 70 5.62 9.52 7.32
C SER A 70 4.39 9.03 8.11
N LYS A 71 3.31 9.85 8.16
CA LYS A 71 2.05 9.43 8.78
C LYS A 71 1.37 8.31 8.01
N ILE A 72 1.39 8.30 6.68
CA ILE A 72 0.84 7.18 5.88
C ILE A 72 1.57 5.88 6.18
N ALA A 73 2.91 5.91 6.18
CA ALA A 73 3.74 4.75 6.51
C ALA A 73 3.48 4.28 7.95
N HIS A 74 3.32 5.20 8.90
CA HIS A 74 2.96 4.89 10.28
C HIS A 74 1.56 4.27 10.39
N MET A 75 0.57 4.81 9.68
CA MET A 75 -0.79 4.28 9.64
C MET A 75 -0.86 2.89 9.02
N TYR A 76 -0.06 2.61 7.98
CA TYR A 76 0.06 1.27 7.43
C TYR A 76 0.67 0.29 8.45
N LYS A 77 1.64 0.74 9.24
CA LYS A 77 2.20 -0.06 10.34
C LYS A 77 1.18 -0.32 11.45
N ILE A 78 0.40 0.69 11.87
CA ILE A 78 -0.63 0.54 12.93
C ILE A 78 -1.78 -0.35 12.45
N LYS A 79 -2.32 -0.06 11.27
CA LYS A 79 -3.47 -0.79 10.70
C LYS A 79 -3.06 -2.08 9.99
N ARG A 80 -1.80 -2.52 10.16
CA ARG A 80 -1.24 -3.72 9.53
C ARG A 80 -2.14 -4.93 9.73
N ALA A 81 -2.50 -5.25 10.97
CA ALA A 81 -3.34 -6.41 11.28
C ALA A 81 -4.70 -6.37 10.57
N LYS A 82 -5.30 -5.18 10.41
CA LYS A 82 -6.54 -5.02 9.64
C LYS A 82 -6.33 -5.36 8.17
N TYR A 83 -5.28 -4.81 7.55
CA TYR A 83 -4.98 -5.06 6.14
C TYR A 83 -4.58 -6.51 5.89
N GLU A 84 -3.83 -7.12 6.82
CA GLU A 84 -3.47 -8.54 6.79
C GLU A 84 -4.69 -9.45 6.94
N ALA A 85 -5.62 -9.14 7.84
CA ALA A 85 -6.88 -9.89 7.98
C ALA A 85 -7.70 -9.83 6.68
N THR A 86 -7.80 -8.65 6.05
CA THR A 86 -8.45 -8.52 4.73
C THR A 86 -7.72 -9.33 3.67
N ALA A 87 -6.38 -9.29 3.63
CA ALA A 87 -5.56 -10.07 2.70
C ALA A 87 -5.78 -11.57 2.88
N ARG A 88 -5.79 -12.04 4.13
CA ARG A 88 -6.01 -13.45 4.46
C ARG A 88 -7.40 -13.92 4.05
N SER A 89 -8.45 -13.15 4.38
CA SER A 89 -9.82 -13.47 3.99
C SER A 89 -9.97 -13.58 2.46
N TRP A 90 -9.23 -12.77 1.71
CA TRP A 90 -9.17 -12.88 0.25
C TRP A 90 -8.39 -14.11 -0.23
N THR A 91 -7.21 -14.38 0.33
CA THR A 91 -6.45 -15.58 -0.02
C THR A 91 -7.29 -16.84 0.23
N GLU A 92 -7.98 -16.92 1.36
CA GLU A 92 -8.90 -18.02 1.67
C GLU A 92 -10.03 -18.12 0.64
N LYS A 93 -10.60 -16.99 0.20
CA LYS A 93 -11.69 -16.94 -0.78
C LYS A 93 -11.28 -17.34 -2.20
N TYR A 94 -10.06 -17.02 -2.63
CA TYR A 94 -9.62 -17.16 -4.04
C TYR A 94 -8.57 -18.25 -4.28
N VAL A 95 -7.94 -18.81 -3.23
CA VAL A 95 -6.92 -19.87 -3.36
C VAL A 95 -7.44 -21.23 -2.87
N VAL A 96 -8.44 -21.26 -1.98
CA VAL A 96 -9.01 -22.51 -1.43
C VAL A 96 -10.30 -22.94 -2.15
N GLY A 97 -10.58 -22.37 -3.33
CA GLY A 97 -11.63 -22.84 -4.24
C GLY A 97 -11.01 -23.49 -5.47
#